data_AF-W2THQ5-F1
#
_entry.id   AF-W2THQ5-F1
#
_cell.length_a   1.000
_cell.length_b   1.000
_cell.length_c   1.000
_cell.angle_alpha   90.00
_cell.angle_beta   90.00
_cell.angle_gamma   90.00
#
_symmetry.space_group_name_H-M   'P 1'
#
loop_
_entity.id
_entity.type
_entity.pdbx_description
1 polymer ?
#
loop_
_entity_poly.entity_id
_entity_poly.type
_entity_poly.pdbx_seq_one_letter_code
_entity_poly.pdbx_strand_id
1 'polypeptide(L)'
;MTRLQLLDSAAPRQAINWEESDHKGLRKWLDRVAWIVSAYVDERRKAIDTRQKSRINVTLERILRENYNFFVRNVSMCLEVLNLHNTALARLQGFTNALRKLDPSVFGNSPEAERCVYALITMMQVYTPYSAAEMWAALLSVPPIRASLISSCPLDEVPWPQVDSDCDIDFILVVNGVGCGRVAVPRQEVEHLPLEKLIQRAKTQEHRDVLEKLKERDLKIQSITSTSREGFYITLNVILEGNVDPKDISQILNDLAPKWRALSAKKKRAQA
;
A
#
# COMPACT_ATOMS: atom_id res chain seq x y z
N MET A 1 -0.11 23.21 -9.05
CA MET A 1 0.20 22.45 -10.27
C MET A 1 1.69 22.13 -10.40
N THR A 2 2.58 23.12 -10.34
CA THR A 2 4.04 22.95 -10.49
C THR A 2 4.65 21.90 -9.56
N ARG A 3 4.28 21.88 -8.27
CA ARG A 3 4.76 20.86 -7.31
C ARG A 3 4.38 19.44 -7.72
N LEU A 4 3.14 19.24 -8.17
CA LEU A 4 2.65 17.94 -8.62
C LEU A 4 3.42 17.45 -9.85
N GLN A 5 3.65 18.33 -10.83
CA GLN A 5 4.45 18.01 -12.01
C GLN A 5 5.89 17.63 -11.64
N LEU A 6 6.54 18.40 -10.77
CA LEU A 6 7.92 18.14 -10.36
C LEU A 6 8.06 16.76 -9.71
N LEU A 7 7.14 16.42 -8.81
CA LEU A 7 7.16 15.14 -8.07
C LEU A 7 6.74 13.93 -8.92
N ASP A 8 6.04 14.15 -10.03
CA ASP A 8 5.67 13.11 -11.01
C ASP A 8 6.82 12.82 -11.99
N SER A 9 7.56 13.86 -12.38
CA SER A 9 8.48 13.82 -13.52
C SER A 9 9.63 12.82 -13.38
N ALA A 10 10.20 12.66 -12.18
CA ALA A 10 11.30 11.73 -11.96
C ALA A 10 11.44 11.33 -10.49
N ALA A 11 12.23 10.28 -10.24
CA ALA A 11 12.67 9.96 -8.87
C ALA A 11 13.65 11.04 -8.36
N PRO A 12 13.78 11.28 -7.04
CA PRO A 12 14.56 12.40 -6.51
C PRO A 12 16.04 12.49 -6.93
N ARG A 13 16.64 11.37 -7.35
CA ARG A 13 18.04 11.29 -7.79
C ARG A 13 18.21 11.22 -9.31
N GLN A 14 17.12 11.31 -10.05
CA GLN A 14 17.11 11.25 -11.52
C GLN A 14 17.01 12.66 -12.08
N ALA A 15 17.68 12.88 -13.21
CA ALA A 15 17.59 14.15 -13.92
C ALA A 15 16.14 14.38 -14.40
N ILE A 16 15.68 15.62 -14.30
CA ILE A 16 14.38 16.03 -14.81
C ILE A 16 14.61 16.79 -16.11
N ASN A 17 14.14 16.24 -17.22
CA ASN A 17 14.06 16.96 -18.48
C ASN A 17 12.84 17.86 -18.42
N TRP A 18 13.06 19.13 -18.04
CA TRP A 18 12.00 20.09 -17.89
C TRP A 18 11.56 20.62 -19.26
N GLU A 19 10.54 19.99 -19.83
CA GLU A 19 9.85 20.44 -21.04
C GLU A 19 8.46 20.99 -20.68
N GLU A 20 7.88 21.82 -21.57
CA GLU A 20 6.45 22.17 -21.55
C GLU A 20 5.61 20.92 -21.90
N SER A 21 5.58 19.95 -21.00
CA SER A 21 4.81 18.73 -21.14
C SER A 21 3.31 19.01 -20.95
N ASP A 22 2.47 18.29 -21.69
CA ASP A 22 1.01 18.43 -21.58
C ASP A 22 0.51 17.85 -20.25
N HIS A 23 0.23 18.71 -19.27
CA HIS A 23 -0.22 18.30 -17.92
C HIS A 23 -1.68 17.85 -17.86
N LYS A 24 -2.34 17.61 -19.01
CA LYS A 24 -3.71 17.10 -19.07
C LYS A 24 -3.92 15.86 -18.21
N GLY A 25 -2.94 14.96 -18.12
CA GLY A 25 -3.05 13.74 -17.30
C GLY A 25 -3.19 14.04 -15.80
N LEU A 26 -2.33 14.90 -15.27
CA LEU A 26 -2.32 15.30 -13.86
C LEU A 26 -3.57 16.11 -13.50
N ARG A 27 -4.01 17.01 -14.39
CA ARG A 27 -5.25 17.76 -14.19
C ARG A 27 -6.47 16.84 -14.18
N LYS A 28 -6.57 15.91 -15.15
CA LYS A 28 -7.63 14.88 -15.18
C LYS A 28 -7.62 14.00 -13.93
N TRP A 29 -6.46 13.75 -13.33
CA TRP A 29 -6.42 13.05 -12.05
C TRP A 29 -7.05 13.89 -10.93
N LEU A 30 -6.69 15.17 -10.79
CA LEU A 30 -7.31 16.06 -9.81
C LEU A 30 -8.83 16.18 -10.02
N ASP A 31 -9.29 16.32 -11.27
CA ASP A 31 -10.72 16.36 -11.60
C ASP A 31 -11.44 15.06 -11.17
N ARG A 32 -10.78 13.90 -11.32
CA ARG A 32 -11.34 12.61 -10.87
C ARG A 32 -11.40 12.50 -9.35
N VAL A 33 -10.43 13.06 -8.63
CA VAL A 33 -10.48 13.11 -7.16
C VAL A 33 -11.59 14.07 -6.70
N ALA A 34 -11.69 15.25 -7.31
CA ALA A 34 -12.77 16.21 -7.05
C ALA A 34 -14.15 15.57 -7.24
N TRP A 35 -14.33 14.80 -8.33
CA TRP A 35 -15.57 14.06 -8.56
C TRP A 35 -15.89 13.06 -7.44
N ILE A 36 -14.90 12.33 -6.90
CA ILE A 36 -15.13 11.39 -5.78
C ILE A 36 -15.63 12.14 -4.55
N VAL A 37 -15.01 13.28 -4.23
CA VAL A 37 -15.39 14.13 -3.10
C VAL A 37 -16.82 14.65 -3.28
N SER A 38 -17.15 15.18 -4.46
CA SER A 38 -18.52 15.64 -4.77
C SER A 38 -19.54 14.50 -4.68
N ALA A 39 -19.23 13.33 -5.25
CA ALA A 39 -20.09 12.16 -5.17
C ALA A 39 -20.34 11.72 -3.72
N TYR A 40 -19.29 11.72 -2.88
CA TYR A 40 -19.44 11.44 -1.45
C TYR A 40 -20.34 12.46 -0.76
N VAL A 41 -20.10 13.76 -0.95
CA VAL A 41 -20.89 14.83 -0.33
C VAL A 41 -22.36 14.73 -0.72
N ASP A 42 -22.64 14.55 -2.01
CA ASP A 42 -24.00 14.45 -2.55
C ASP A 42 -24.73 13.22 -2.00
N GLU A 43 -24.10 12.05 -2.06
CA GLU A 43 -24.71 10.79 -1.60
C GLU A 43 -24.85 10.76 -0.08
N ARG A 44 -23.91 11.37 0.66
CA ARG A 44 -24.01 11.49 2.10
C ARG A 44 -25.14 12.41 2.52
N ARG A 45 -25.30 13.56 1.87
CA ARG A 45 -26.41 14.49 2.11
C ARG A 45 -27.75 13.81 1.83
N LYS A 46 -27.88 13.12 0.68
CA LYS A 46 -29.08 12.33 0.35
C LYS A 46 -29.39 11.27 1.41
N ALA A 47 -28.40 10.52 1.87
CA ALA A 47 -28.59 9.48 2.88
C ALA A 47 -29.09 10.06 4.22
N ILE A 48 -28.61 11.24 4.61
CA ILE A 48 -29.05 11.95 5.81
C ILE A 48 -30.50 12.44 5.64
N ASP A 49 -30.81 13.12 4.53
CA ASP A 49 -32.13 13.70 4.27
C ASP A 49 -33.22 12.63 4.21
N THR A 50 -32.93 11.51 3.55
CA THR A 50 -33.85 10.37 3.42
C THR A 50 -33.92 9.49 4.66
N ARG A 51 -33.05 9.71 5.66
CA ARG A 51 -32.82 8.81 6.81
C ARG A 51 -32.58 7.37 6.38
N GLN A 52 -32.06 7.17 5.17
CA GLN A 52 -31.91 5.85 4.57
C GLN A 52 -30.70 5.16 5.18
N LYS A 53 -30.94 4.24 6.12
CA LYS A 53 -29.93 3.27 6.53
C LYS A 53 -29.90 2.17 5.48
N SER A 54 -29.07 2.33 4.45
CA SER A 54 -28.85 1.25 3.50
C SER A 54 -28.17 0.08 4.21
N ARG A 55 -28.50 -1.15 3.82
CA ARG A 55 -27.89 -2.35 4.40
C ARG A 55 -26.42 -2.38 3.97
N ILE A 56 -25.52 -2.28 4.94
CA ILE A 56 -24.07 -2.36 4.71
C ILE A 56 -23.75 -3.72 4.10
N ASN A 57 -23.11 -3.71 2.93
CA ASN A 57 -22.63 -4.90 2.26
C ASN A 57 -21.29 -5.33 2.87
N VAL A 58 -21.32 -6.31 3.76
CA VAL A 58 -20.14 -6.82 4.50
C VAL A 58 -19.02 -7.25 3.57
N THR A 59 -19.34 -7.86 2.43
CA THR A 59 -18.33 -8.28 1.43
C THR A 59 -17.64 -7.08 0.81
N LEU A 60 -18.41 -6.03 0.47
CA LEU A 60 -17.86 -4.80 -0.08
C LEU A 60 -17.02 -4.05 0.96
N GLU A 61 -17.47 -3.94 2.21
CA GLU A 61 -16.69 -3.33 3.29
C GLU A 61 -15.34 -4.03 3.47
N ARG A 62 -15.31 -5.36 3.44
CA ARG A 62 -14.06 -6.13 3.52
C ARG A 62 -13.11 -5.80 2.36
N ILE A 63 -13.63 -5.73 1.14
CA ILE A 63 -12.83 -5.37 -0.05
C ILE A 63 -12.30 -3.92 0.07
N LEU A 64 -13.12 -2.99 0.55
CA LEU A 64 -12.72 -1.60 0.76
C LEU A 64 -11.66 -1.48 1.84
N ARG A 65 -11.80 -2.22 2.93
CA ARG A 65 -10.79 -2.32 4.00
C ARG A 65 -9.46 -2.87 3.50
N GLU A 66 -9.50 -3.92 2.68
CA GLU A 66 -8.29 -4.48 2.04
C GLU A 66 -7.65 -3.46 1.09
N ASN A 67 -8.44 -2.75 0.29
CA ASN A 67 -7.95 -1.69 -0.59
C ASN A 67 -7.34 -0.54 0.21
N TYR A 68 -7.99 -0.08 1.28
CA TYR A 68 -7.46 0.94 2.19
C TYR A 68 -6.07 0.55 2.68
N ASN A 69 -5.94 -0.64 3.29
CA ASN A 69 -4.68 -1.12 3.85
C ASN A 69 -3.60 -1.28 2.76
N PHE A 70 -3.99 -1.78 1.58
CA PHE A 70 -3.09 -1.90 0.44
C PHE A 70 -2.53 -0.53 0.01
N PHE A 71 -3.39 0.45 -0.26
CA PHE A 71 -2.95 1.74 -0.79
C PHE A 71 -2.21 2.56 0.26
N VAL A 72 -2.69 2.60 1.50
CA VAL A 72 -2.01 3.30 2.60
C VAL A 72 -0.60 2.74 2.77
N ARG A 73 -0.44 1.42 2.95
CA ARG A 73 0.89 0.81 3.08
C ARG A 73 1.82 1.14 1.92
N ASN A 74 1.35 1.00 0.68
CA ASN A 74 2.20 1.17 -0.49
C ASN A 74 2.60 2.63 -0.71
N VAL A 75 1.70 3.59 -0.45
CA VAL A 75 2.02 5.01 -0.54
C VAL A 75 3.00 5.39 0.57
N SER A 76 2.73 4.99 1.83
CA SER A 76 3.64 5.26 2.96
C SER A 76 5.02 4.65 2.72
N MET A 77 5.10 3.40 2.26
CA MET A 77 6.36 2.74 1.93
C MET A 77 7.15 3.50 0.86
N CYS A 78 6.46 3.96 -0.20
CA CYS A 78 7.10 4.71 -1.27
C CYS A 78 7.64 6.06 -0.77
N LEU A 79 6.90 6.76 0.10
CA LEU A 79 7.31 8.06 0.62
C LEU A 79 8.38 7.96 1.72
N GLU A 80 8.14 7.15 2.74
CA GLU A 80 8.95 7.13 3.96
C GLU A 80 10.25 6.33 3.83
N VAL A 81 10.22 5.24 3.04
CA VAL A 81 11.34 4.29 3.00
C VAL A 81 12.05 4.34 1.66
N LEU A 82 11.31 4.31 0.55
CA LEU A 82 11.92 4.30 -0.79
C LEU A 82 12.21 5.70 -1.33
N ASN A 83 11.59 6.74 -0.78
CA ASN A 83 11.63 8.12 -1.29
C ASN A 83 11.17 8.24 -2.77
N LEU A 84 10.34 7.33 -3.26
CA LEU A 84 9.85 7.26 -4.65
C LEU A 84 8.50 8.00 -4.79
N HIS A 85 8.57 9.33 -4.85
CA HIS A 85 7.40 10.21 -4.89
C HIS A 85 6.52 10.00 -6.13
N ASN A 86 7.10 9.82 -7.31
CA ASN A 86 6.38 9.53 -8.56
C ASN A 86 5.63 8.18 -8.47
N THR A 87 6.26 7.18 -7.86
CA THR A 87 5.65 5.86 -7.66
C THR A 87 4.50 5.94 -6.65
N ALA A 88 4.67 6.68 -5.55
CA ALA A 88 3.60 6.95 -4.59
C ALA A 88 2.42 7.66 -5.26
N LEU A 89 2.65 8.63 -6.15
CA LEU A 89 1.61 9.30 -6.92
C LEU A 89 0.85 8.32 -7.84
N ALA A 90 1.56 7.43 -8.54
CA ALA A 90 0.94 6.37 -9.33
C ALA A 90 0.07 5.43 -8.46
N ARG A 91 0.46 5.16 -7.21
CA ARG A 91 -0.39 4.42 -6.25
C ARG A 91 -1.65 5.20 -5.88
N LEU A 92 -1.56 6.51 -5.64
CA LEU A 92 -2.74 7.36 -5.38
C LEU A 92 -3.69 7.44 -6.58
N GLN A 93 -3.16 7.50 -7.81
CA GLN A 93 -3.95 7.40 -9.03
C GLN A 93 -4.65 6.03 -9.13
N GLY A 94 -3.97 4.95 -8.75
CA GLY A 94 -4.56 3.62 -8.62
C GLY A 94 -5.68 3.57 -7.57
N PHE A 95 -5.51 4.24 -6.43
CA PHE A 95 -6.52 4.32 -5.39
C PHE A 95 -7.76 5.08 -5.88
N THR A 96 -7.53 6.21 -6.56
CA THR A 96 -8.57 7.00 -7.23
C THR A 96 -9.35 6.15 -8.23
N ASN A 97 -8.66 5.33 -9.03
CA ASN A 97 -9.29 4.42 -9.99
C ASN A 97 -10.15 3.35 -9.31
N ALA A 98 -9.72 2.81 -8.16
CA ALA A 98 -10.49 1.83 -7.41
C ALA A 98 -11.80 2.42 -6.88
N LEU A 99 -11.75 3.64 -6.33
CA LEU A 99 -12.93 4.36 -5.83
C LEU A 99 -13.88 4.78 -6.96
N ARG A 100 -13.35 5.18 -8.12
CA ARG A 100 -14.15 5.54 -9.31
C ARG A 100 -14.98 4.39 -9.89
N LYS A 101 -14.64 3.13 -9.56
CA LYS A 101 -15.39 1.95 -10.00
C LYS A 101 -16.58 1.62 -9.10
N LEU A 102 -16.67 2.26 -7.93
CA LEU A 102 -17.78 2.04 -7.01
C LEU A 102 -19.05 2.69 -7.57
N ASP A 103 -20.19 2.08 -7.26
CA ASP A 103 -21.46 2.77 -7.41
C ASP A 103 -21.49 3.98 -6.46
N PRO A 104 -21.87 5.19 -6.93
CA PRO A 104 -21.88 6.38 -6.09
C PRO A 104 -22.66 6.20 -4.77
N SER A 105 -23.77 5.45 -4.79
CA SER A 105 -24.62 5.25 -3.60
C SER A 105 -23.88 4.60 -2.41
N VAL A 106 -22.77 3.91 -2.68
CA VAL A 106 -21.89 3.35 -1.65
C VAL A 106 -21.33 4.45 -0.74
N PHE A 107 -20.96 5.60 -1.31
CA PHE A 107 -20.33 6.69 -0.55
C PHE A 107 -21.25 7.29 0.53
N GLY A 108 -22.57 7.22 0.37
CA GLY A 108 -23.50 7.80 1.33
C GLY A 108 -23.58 7.07 2.68
N ASN A 109 -23.21 5.78 2.70
CA ASN A 109 -23.47 4.90 3.85
C ASN A 109 -22.31 3.97 4.24
N SER A 110 -21.32 3.74 3.38
CA SER A 110 -20.19 2.83 3.64
C SER A 110 -19.11 3.49 4.51
N PRO A 111 -18.85 2.98 5.74
CA PRO A 111 -17.77 3.48 6.58
C PRO A 111 -16.38 3.28 5.98
N GLU A 112 -16.11 2.15 5.31
CA GLU A 112 -14.79 1.92 4.70
C GLU A 112 -14.61 2.70 3.40
N ALA A 113 -15.67 3.00 2.64
CA ALA A 113 -15.56 3.92 1.50
C ALA A 113 -15.21 5.33 1.96
N GLU A 114 -15.87 5.84 3.01
CA GLU A 114 -15.52 7.12 3.62
C GLU A 114 -14.07 7.13 4.10
N ARG A 115 -13.65 6.10 4.84
CA ARG A 115 -12.28 5.96 5.30
C ARG A 115 -11.27 6.02 4.13
N CYS A 116 -11.58 5.38 3.00
CA CYS A 116 -10.75 5.42 1.81
C CYS A 116 -10.65 6.83 1.20
N VAL A 117 -11.78 7.54 1.10
CA VAL A 117 -11.83 8.91 0.56
C VAL A 117 -11.00 9.84 1.44
N TYR A 118 -11.19 9.77 2.77
CA TYR A 118 -10.43 10.59 3.72
C TYR A 118 -8.93 10.31 3.60
N ALA A 119 -8.50 9.05 3.58
CA ALA A 119 -7.09 8.71 3.40
C ALA A 119 -6.52 9.14 2.04
N LEU A 120 -7.28 9.06 0.96
CA LEU A 120 -6.85 9.57 -0.35
C LEU A 120 -6.55 11.08 -0.27
N ILE A 121 -7.43 11.87 0.36
CA ILE A 121 -7.25 13.31 0.54
C ILE A 121 -6.07 13.62 1.48
N THR A 122 -5.95 12.90 2.60
CA THR A 122 -4.82 13.05 3.52
C THR A 122 -3.49 12.75 2.85
N MET A 123 -3.39 11.69 2.04
CA MET A 123 -2.13 11.35 1.37
C MET A 123 -1.80 12.27 0.19
N MET A 124 -2.80 12.75 -0.58
CA MET A 124 -2.54 13.62 -1.72
C MET A 124 -2.05 15.02 -1.32
N GLN A 125 -2.22 15.43 -0.05
CA GLN A 125 -1.76 16.72 0.46
C GLN A 125 -0.25 16.94 0.22
N VAL A 126 0.53 15.86 0.22
CA VAL A 126 1.97 15.87 -0.08
C VAL A 126 2.25 16.46 -1.46
N TYR A 127 1.34 16.30 -2.42
CA TYR A 127 1.52 16.74 -3.80
C TYR A 127 0.78 18.05 -4.10
N THR A 128 -0.44 18.18 -3.58
CA THR A 128 -1.34 19.30 -3.85
C THR A 128 -2.02 19.78 -2.56
N PRO A 129 -1.28 20.44 -1.65
CA PRO A 129 -1.78 20.77 -0.31
C PRO A 129 -3.02 21.65 -0.35
N TYR A 130 -3.04 22.69 -1.20
CA TYR A 130 -4.19 23.60 -1.32
C TYR A 130 -5.45 22.91 -1.83
N SER A 131 -5.34 22.16 -2.94
CA SER A 131 -6.48 21.42 -3.49
C SER A 131 -6.97 20.34 -2.53
N ALA A 132 -6.05 19.68 -1.80
CA ALA A 132 -6.42 18.70 -0.79
C ALA A 132 -7.16 19.36 0.38
N ALA A 133 -6.73 20.54 0.83
CA ALA A 133 -7.39 21.29 1.91
C ALA A 133 -8.80 21.75 1.51
N GLU A 134 -9.00 22.22 0.28
CA GLU A 134 -10.34 22.56 -0.25
C GLU A 134 -11.26 21.32 -0.31
N MET A 135 -10.73 20.20 -0.81
CA MET A 135 -11.46 18.92 -0.85
C MET A 135 -11.80 18.41 0.56
N TRP A 136 -10.87 18.56 1.51
CA TRP A 136 -11.09 18.22 2.92
C TRP A 136 -12.21 19.06 3.53
N ALA A 137 -12.19 20.38 3.31
CA ALA A 137 -13.26 21.27 3.76
C ALA A 137 -14.63 20.87 3.17
N ALA A 138 -14.66 20.43 1.90
CA ALA A 138 -15.88 19.90 1.28
C ALA A 138 -16.35 18.60 1.95
N LEU A 139 -15.45 17.68 2.31
CA LEU A 139 -15.81 16.46 3.07
C LEU A 139 -16.42 16.80 4.43
N LEU A 140 -15.89 17.82 5.12
CA LEU A 140 -16.40 18.29 6.42
C LEU A 140 -17.74 19.04 6.32
N SER A 141 -18.21 19.37 5.11
CA SER A 141 -19.51 20.04 4.91
C SER A 141 -20.72 19.14 5.15
N VAL A 142 -20.50 17.84 5.32
CA VAL A 142 -21.53 16.84 5.66
C VAL A 142 -21.11 16.04 6.89
N PRO A 143 -22.06 15.64 7.76
CA PRO A 143 -21.74 14.77 8.90
C PRO A 143 -21.11 13.44 8.44
N PRO A 144 -20.00 13.01 9.06
CA PRO A 144 -19.33 11.77 8.73
C PRO A 144 -20.20 10.56 9.08
N ILE A 145 -19.86 9.44 8.48
CA ILE A 145 -20.36 8.12 8.86
C ILE A 145 -19.58 7.63 10.09
N ARG A 146 -18.25 7.79 10.10
CA ARG A 146 -17.36 7.41 11.20
C ARG A 146 -17.09 8.59 12.11
N ALA A 147 -17.74 8.60 13.27
CA ALA A 147 -17.56 9.64 14.29
C ALA A 147 -16.09 9.80 14.76
N SER A 148 -15.26 8.75 14.68
CA SER A 148 -13.87 8.79 15.13
C SER A 148 -12.89 9.46 14.16
N LEU A 149 -13.29 9.75 12.91
CA LEU A 149 -12.42 10.39 11.92
C LEU A 149 -12.42 11.92 12.02
N ILE A 150 -13.35 12.52 12.75
CA ILE A 150 -13.50 13.98 12.77
C ILE A 150 -13.03 14.55 14.10
N SER A 151 -11.77 15.00 14.06
CA SER A 151 -11.48 16.31 14.62
C SER A 151 -11.90 17.34 13.56
N SER A 152 -12.53 18.44 13.97
CA SER A 152 -12.77 19.62 13.13
C SER A 152 -11.46 20.34 12.75
N CYS A 153 -10.35 19.60 12.66
CA CYS A 153 -9.03 20.12 12.42
C CYS A 153 -8.80 20.39 10.92
N PRO A 154 -7.96 21.39 10.63
CA PRO A 154 -7.33 21.53 9.34
C PRO A 154 -6.64 20.24 8.86
N LEU A 155 -6.54 20.06 7.54
CA LEU A 155 -5.97 18.85 6.93
C LEU A 155 -4.49 18.60 7.32
N ASP A 156 -3.72 19.67 7.51
CA ASP A 156 -2.31 19.64 7.90
C ASP A 156 -2.09 19.19 9.34
N GLU A 157 -3.14 19.18 10.18
CA GLU A 157 -3.12 18.61 11.52
C GLU A 157 -3.62 17.15 11.56
N VAL A 158 -4.17 16.65 10.45
CA VAL A 158 -4.68 15.28 10.38
C VAL A 158 -3.50 14.30 10.36
N PRO A 159 -3.45 13.31 11.28
CA PRO A 159 -2.37 12.33 11.28
C PRO A 159 -2.38 11.51 9.99
N TRP A 160 -1.20 11.09 9.56
CA TRP A 160 -1.06 10.22 8.39
C TRP A 160 -1.84 8.91 8.57
N PRO A 161 -2.61 8.45 7.57
CA PRO A 161 -3.41 7.23 7.70
C PRO A 161 -2.51 6.03 7.99
N GLN A 162 -2.93 5.22 8.96
CA GLN A 162 -2.25 3.99 9.35
C GLN A 162 -3.03 2.78 8.85
N VAL A 163 -2.29 1.70 8.57
CA VAL A 163 -2.88 0.39 8.27
C VAL A 163 -3.45 -0.24 9.54
N ASP A 164 -4.41 -1.14 9.37
CA ASP A 164 -4.98 -1.88 10.48
C ASP A 164 -3.95 -2.78 11.17
N SER A 165 -4.13 -3.03 12.47
CA SER A 165 -3.24 -3.89 13.27
C SER A 165 -3.29 -5.36 12.87
N ASP A 166 -4.40 -5.81 12.29
CA ASP A 166 -4.68 -7.17 11.81
C ASP A 166 -4.51 -7.33 10.30
N CYS A 167 -4.01 -6.32 9.59
CA CYS A 167 -3.75 -6.46 8.16
C CYS A 167 -2.54 -7.36 7.90
N ASP A 168 -2.38 -7.82 6.66
CA ASP A 168 -1.15 -8.48 6.25
C ASP A 168 -0.02 -7.45 6.00
N ILE A 169 1.20 -7.78 6.44
CA ILE A 169 2.43 -7.06 6.11
C ILE A 169 3.36 -7.91 5.25
N ASP A 170 4.38 -7.30 4.67
CA ASP A 170 5.33 -8.03 3.82
C ASP A 170 6.43 -8.68 4.65
N PHE A 171 6.57 -10.00 4.56
CA PHE A 171 7.73 -10.73 5.04
C PHE A 171 8.68 -11.01 3.87
N ILE A 172 9.87 -10.45 3.95
CA ILE A 172 10.84 -10.39 2.84
C ILE A 172 12.11 -11.12 3.25
N LEU A 173 12.64 -11.94 2.34
CA LEU A 173 13.97 -12.53 2.47
C LEU A 173 14.92 -11.84 1.49
N VAL A 174 16.04 -11.35 2.01
CA VAL A 174 17.15 -10.79 1.22
C VAL A 174 18.41 -11.59 1.54
N VAL A 175 19.10 -12.09 0.51
CA VAL A 175 20.35 -12.86 0.65
C VAL A 175 21.45 -12.13 -0.09
N ASN A 176 22.52 -11.72 0.59
CA ASN A 176 23.61 -10.90 0.03
C ASN A 176 23.10 -9.70 -0.80
N GLY A 177 22.04 -9.02 -0.32
CA GLY A 177 21.43 -7.88 -1.01
C GLY A 177 20.48 -8.24 -2.16
N VAL A 178 20.35 -9.51 -2.55
CA VAL A 178 19.41 -9.99 -3.57
C VAL A 178 18.07 -10.34 -2.91
N GLY A 179 16.98 -9.77 -3.42
CA GLY A 179 15.62 -10.09 -2.96
C GLY A 179 15.20 -11.50 -3.38
N CYS A 180 15.05 -12.40 -2.39
CA CYS A 180 14.81 -13.82 -2.61
C CYS A 180 13.35 -14.26 -2.41
N GLY A 181 12.49 -13.36 -1.94
CA GLY A 181 11.07 -13.64 -1.79
C GLY A 181 10.37 -12.57 -0.99
N ARG A 182 9.08 -12.38 -1.28
CA ARG A 182 8.17 -11.49 -0.55
C ARG A 182 6.84 -12.21 -0.39
N VAL A 183 6.40 -12.39 0.86
CA VAL A 183 5.18 -13.10 1.21
C VAL A 183 4.34 -12.21 2.11
N ALA A 184 3.05 -12.06 1.81
CA ALA A 184 2.12 -11.37 2.71
C ALA A 184 1.78 -12.29 3.88
N VAL A 185 1.94 -11.80 5.10
CA VAL A 185 1.69 -12.54 6.35
C VAL A 185 0.90 -11.68 7.35
N PRO A 186 0.09 -12.28 8.23
CA PRO A 186 -0.67 -11.54 9.23
C PRO A 186 0.26 -10.75 10.17
N ARG A 187 0.09 -9.43 10.24
CA ARG A 187 0.93 -8.51 11.03
C ARG A 187 1.08 -8.93 12.48
N GLN A 188 -0.04 -9.28 13.11
CA GLN A 188 -0.10 -9.68 14.53
C GLN A 188 0.78 -10.88 14.85
N GLU A 189 1.04 -11.74 13.86
CA GLU A 189 1.83 -12.95 14.07
C GLU A 189 3.33 -12.72 13.93
N VAL A 190 3.78 -11.61 13.33
CA VAL A 190 5.19 -11.44 12.95
C VAL A 190 5.84 -10.15 13.44
N GLU A 191 5.11 -9.05 13.56
CA GLU A 191 5.68 -7.70 13.71
C GLU A 191 6.55 -7.51 14.96
N HIS A 192 6.18 -8.16 16.06
CA HIS A 192 6.89 -8.09 17.32
C HIS A 192 7.54 -9.42 17.70
N LEU A 193 7.72 -10.34 16.75
CA LEU A 193 8.46 -11.56 17.01
C LEU A 193 9.96 -11.28 17.16
N PRO A 194 10.64 -11.93 18.12
CA PRO A 194 12.09 -11.88 18.21
C PRO A 194 12.72 -12.56 17.00
N LEU A 195 13.97 -12.17 16.69
CA LEU A 195 14.71 -12.62 15.50
C LEU A 195 14.78 -14.15 15.39
N GLU A 196 14.96 -14.86 16.49
CA GLU A 196 15.04 -16.33 16.51
C GLU A 196 13.75 -16.95 15.99
N LYS A 197 12.60 -16.43 16.42
CA LYS A 197 11.28 -16.91 15.97
C LYS A 197 11.02 -16.56 14.51
N LEU A 198 11.44 -15.38 14.06
CA LEU A 198 11.35 -15.00 12.64
C LEU A 198 12.19 -15.94 11.76
N ILE A 199 13.41 -16.28 12.19
CA ILE A 199 14.27 -17.22 11.47
C ILE A 199 13.62 -18.60 11.41
N GLN A 200 13.06 -19.09 12.52
CA GLN A 200 12.38 -20.38 12.55
C GLN A 200 11.15 -20.39 11.63
N ARG A 201 10.36 -19.33 11.65
CA ARG A 201 9.21 -19.17 10.77
C ARG A 201 9.63 -19.17 9.30
N ALA A 202 10.65 -18.38 8.93
CA ALA A 202 11.19 -18.35 7.58
C ALA A 202 11.70 -19.72 7.10
N LYS A 203 12.35 -20.50 7.97
CA LYS A 203 12.85 -21.85 7.66
C LYS A 203 11.75 -22.89 7.50
N THR A 204 10.63 -22.74 8.21
CA THR A 204 9.55 -23.74 8.25
C THR A 204 8.40 -23.43 7.30
N GLN A 205 8.17 -22.15 7.00
CA GLN A 205 7.00 -21.66 6.26
C GLN A 205 7.43 -20.82 5.03
N GLU A 206 7.42 -19.49 5.11
CA GLU A 206 7.33 -18.58 3.96
C GLU A 206 8.55 -18.59 3.04
N HIS A 207 9.76 -18.84 3.56
CA HIS A 207 11.01 -18.77 2.82
C HIS A 207 11.79 -20.10 2.81
N ARG A 208 11.11 -21.19 3.20
CA ARG A 208 11.68 -22.52 3.33
C ARG A 208 12.41 -22.97 2.07
N ASP A 209 11.76 -22.85 0.92
CA ASP A 209 12.28 -23.31 -0.37
C ASP A 209 13.65 -22.70 -0.72
N VAL A 210 13.81 -21.39 -0.45
CA VAL A 210 15.07 -20.69 -0.72
C VAL A 210 16.15 -21.15 0.27
N LEU A 211 15.82 -21.20 1.55
CA LEU A 211 16.78 -21.56 2.61
C LEU A 211 17.24 -23.03 2.50
N GLU A 212 16.36 -23.95 2.09
CA GLU A 212 16.71 -25.33 1.77
C GLU A 212 17.65 -25.38 0.55
N LYS A 213 17.35 -24.64 -0.53
CA LYS A 213 18.22 -24.60 -1.71
C LYS A 213 19.60 -24.01 -1.46
N LEU A 214 19.71 -23.01 -0.58
CA LEU A 214 21.02 -22.50 -0.14
C LEU A 214 21.83 -23.61 0.53
N LYS A 215 21.19 -24.39 1.41
CA LYS A 215 21.84 -25.51 2.10
C LYS A 215 22.24 -26.64 1.15
N GLU A 216 21.39 -26.98 0.17
CA GLU A 216 21.69 -28.01 -0.84
C GLU A 216 22.91 -27.66 -1.71
N ARG A 217 23.17 -26.36 -1.92
CA ARG A 217 24.34 -25.87 -2.67
C ARG A 217 25.57 -25.60 -1.78
N ASP A 218 25.56 -26.07 -0.53
CA ASP A 218 26.61 -25.86 0.48
C ASP A 218 26.96 -24.37 0.72
N LEU A 219 25.99 -23.48 0.52
CA LEU A 219 26.14 -22.05 0.82
C LEU A 219 25.89 -21.80 2.31
N LYS A 220 26.98 -21.59 3.05
CA LYS A 220 26.92 -21.36 4.50
C LYS A 220 26.46 -19.96 4.83
N ILE A 221 25.62 -19.83 5.85
CA ILE A 221 25.12 -18.56 6.36
C ILE A 221 26.09 -18.05 7.41
N GLN A 222 26.67 -16.87 7.18
CA GLN A 222 27.54 -16.17 8.12
C GLN A 222 26.73 -15.50 9.22
N SER A 223 25.68 -14.75 8.84
CA SER A 223 24.82 -14.04 9.78
C SER A 223 23.42 -13.82 9.24
N ILE A 224 22.46 -13.66 10.14
CA ILE A 224 21.10 -13.26 9.82
C ILE A 224 20.73 -12.08 10.72
N THR A 225 20.21 -11.02 10.13
CA THR A 225 19.68 -9.86 10.85
C THR A 225 18.26 -9.57 10.37
N SER A 226 17.47 -8.85 11.17
CA SER A 226 16.16 -8.35 10.75
C SER A 226 16.16 -6.83 10.66
N THR A 227 15.47 -6.32 9.65
CA THR A 227 15.07 -4.91 9.57
C THR A 227 13.56 -4.85 9.39
N SER A 228 12.88 -3.96 10.09
CA SER A 228 11.42 -3.84 10.02
C SER A 228 10.97 -2.39 10.03
N ARG A 229 9.80 -2.16 9.45
CA ARG A 229 9.05 -0.91 9.56
C ARG A 229 7.63 -1.28 9.96
N GLU A 230 7.23 -0.79 11.12
CA GLU A 230 5.92 -1.06 11.71
C GLU A 230 4.79 -0.76 10.71
N GLY A 231 3.85 -1.69 10.58
CA GLY A 231 2.73 -1.67 9.65
C GLY A 231 3.09 -1.97 8.19
N PHE A 232 4.38 -2.02 7.81
CA PHE A 232 4.77 -2.14 6.41
C PHE A 232 5.38 -3.50 6.09
N TYR A 233 6.53 -3.81 6.70
CA TYR A 233 7.31 -4.99 6.35
C TYR A 233 8.27 -5.43 7.45
N ILE A 234 8.67 -6.69 7.34
CA ILE A 234 9.82 -7.29 8.03
C ILE A 234 10.71 -7.91 6.96
N THR A 235 12.00 -7.63 7.02
CA THR A 235 13.00 -8.19 6.12
C THR A 235 14.02 -8.98 6.93
N LEU A 236 14.21 -10.25 6.58
CA LEU A 236 15.37 -11.03 7.02
C LEU A 236 16.50 -10.83 6.02
N ASN A 237 17.61 -10.28 6.50
CA ASN A 237 18.83 -10.09 5.74
C ASN A 237 19.80 -11.20 6.10
N VAL A 238 20.08 -12.08 5.14
CA VAL A 238 21.01 -13.19 5.26
C VAL A 238 22.30 -12.83 4.55
N ILE A 239 23.41 -12.94 5.27
CA ILE A 239 24.76 -12.79 4.71
C ILE A 239 25.39 -14.18 4.66
N LEU A 240 25.86 -14.58 3.47
CA LEU A 240 26.53 -15.86 3.24
C LEU A 240 28.04 -15.74 3.51
N GLU A 241 28.67 -16.85 3.88
CA GLU A 241 30.12 -16.92 4.02
C GLU A 241 30.83 -16.87 2.66
N GLY A 242 31.94 -16.14 2.60
CA GLY A 242 32.76 -16.03 1.39
C GLY A 242 32.19 -15.07 0.34
N ASN A 243 32.86 -15.02 -0.81
CA ASN A 243 32.46 -14.17 -1.93
C ASN A 243 31.54 -14.95 -2.89
N VAL A 244 30.25 -14.99 -2.57
CA VAL A 244 29.23 -15.64 -3.40
C VAL A 244 28.79 -14.70 -4.53
N ASP A 245 28.83 -15.16 -5.78
CA ASP A 245 28.35 -14.38 -6.92
C ASP A 245 26.82 -14.21 -6.82
N PRO A 246 26.28 -12.98 -6.93
CA PRO A 246 24.83 -12.74 -6.99
C PRO A 246 24.10 -13.58 -8.06
N LYS A 247 24.80 -14.02 -9.12
CA LYS A 247 24.26 -14.94 -10.13
C LYS A 247 23.89 -16.31 -9.57
N ASP A 248 24.61 -16.82 -8.57
CA ASP A 248 24.31 -18.11 -7.96
C ASP A 248 22.97 -18.06 -7.23
N ILE A 249 22.72 -16.96 -6.50
CA ILE A 249 21.44 -16.69 -5.84
C ILE A 249 20.33 -16.55 -6.90
N SER A 250 20.59 -15.80 -7.96
CA SER A 250 19.65 -15.63 -9.07
C SER A 250 19.28 -16.96 -9.73
N GLN A 251 20.25 -17.87 -9.89
CA GLN A 251 20.00 -19.20 -10.42
C GLN A 251 19.10 -20.03 -9.50
N ILE A 252 19.29 -19.97 -8.18
CA ILE A 252 18.39 -20.62 -7.21
C ILE A 252 16.95 -20.12 -7.39
N LEU A 253 16.77 -18.81 -7.53
CA LEU A 253 15.43 -18.23 -7.74
C LEU A 253 14.82 -18.67 -9.06
N ASN A 254 15.61 -18.75 -10.13
CA ASN A 254 15.17 -19.26 -11.42
C ASN A 254 14.74 -20.73 -11.37
N ASP A 255 15.46 -21.57 -10.63
CA ASP A 255 15.13 -22.98 -10.45
C ASP A 255 13.82 -23.15 -9.65
N LEU A 256 13.55 -22.26 -8.69
CA LEU A 256 12.34 -22.28 -7.88
C LEU A 256 11.12 -21.65 -8.56
N ALA A 257 11.32 -20.73 -9.51
CA ALA A 257 10.25 -19.98 -10.14
C ALA A 257 9.15 -20.85 -10.78
N PRO A 258 9.43 -21.96 -11.49
CA PRO A 258 8.39 -22.84 -12.03
C PRO A 258 7.47 -23.41 -10.96
N LYS A 259 8.03 -23.85 -9.82
CA LYS A 259 7.27 -24.40 -8.68
C LYS A 259 6.32 -23.34 -8.11
N TRP A 260 6.83 -22.13 -7.87
CA TRP A 260 6.02 -21.04 -7.32
C TRP A 260 4.91 -20.59 -8.27
N ARG A 261 5.16 -20.55 -9.58
CA ARG A 261 4.13 -20.24 -10.59
C ARG A 261 3.02 -21.29 -10.58
N ALA A 262 3.36 -22.58 -10.50
CA ALA A 262 2.38 -23.66 -10.44
C ALA A 262 1.51 -23.58 -9.17
N LEU A 263 2.12 -23.32 -8.01
CA LEU A 263 1.40 -23.13 -6.74
C LEU A 263 0.45 -21.92 -6.79
N SER A 264 0.92 -20.79 -7.31
CA SER A 264 0.11 -19.58 -7.48
C SER A 264 -1.09 -19.82 -8.40
N ALA A 265 -0.88 -20.51 -9.53
CA ALA A 265 -1.96 -20.87 -10.46
C ALA A 265 -3.00 -21.78 -9.80
N LYS A 266 -2.58 -22.77 -9.01
CA LYS A 266 -3.48 -23.65 -8.24
C LYS A 266 -4.29 -22.87 -7.21
N LYS A 267 -3.66 -21.94 -6.48
CA LYS A 267 -4.35 -21.08 -5.50
C LYS A 267 -5.40 -20.19 -6.17
N LYS A 268 -5.05 -19.55 -7.31
CA LYS A 268 -6.00 -18.73 -8.08
C LYS A 268 -7.21 -19.53 -8.55
N ARG A 269 -7.01 -20.76 -9.03
CA ARG A 269 -8.11 -21.66 -9.44
C ARG A 269 -9.01 -22.10 -8.30
N ALA A 270 -8.48 -22.20 -7.07
CA ALA A 270 -9.28 -22.57 -5.90
C ALA A 270 -10.09 -21.40 -5.31
N GLN A 271 -9.77 -20.17 -5.71
CA GLN A 271 -10.41 -18.93 -5.25
C GLN A 271 -11.38 -18.33 -6.29
N ALA A 272 -11.42 -18.90 -7.50
CA ALA A 272 -12.35 -18.55 -8.57
C ALA A 272 -13.55 -19.51 -8.53
#